data_AF-I1QGB8-F1
#
_entry.id   AF-I1QGB8-F1
#
_cell.length_a   1.000
_cell.length_b   1.000
_cell.length_c   1.000
_cell.angle_alpha   90.00
_cell.angle_beta   90.00
_cell.angle_gamma   90.00
#
_symmetry.space_group_name_H-M   'P 1'
#
loop_
_entity.id
_entity.type
_entity.pdbx_description
1 polymer ?
#
loop_
_entity_poly.entity_id
_entity_poly.type
_entity_poly.pdbx_seq_one_letter_code
_entity_poly.pdbx_strand_id
1 'polypeptide(L)'
;MEVDPGDPLPDTNRDWSELPVDALSAVFMKLGTVEILMGASFVCHSWLAASKSPELWRFVDMTRHKVIFSKGTDILCAMAKAAIDRSDGRMESFWAQKFVTCELLDYIVSRASSTLKSIRLIACTFVWGQSLATLAARCPLLEEIECSHHKMSADFFKYVGIVRPQLKRLRVHMPYFDYDAMEDEMKKHHDEDEDDDEYEEPFEQWEARRNEDVFAIAENMHELRLLQISGNNLTNKGVYAILDGCPHLECLDLSDCYKIHVDDQLRARCAKIKHVWLPGQWPHVNCPDLRVIGENEGEDDGITLHDLWEAEVENLRAEAKIEDGSYGDYYEDYSGLSSPESCVDSKDVYCDDPNVYTMYHDYYSL
;
A
#
# COMPACT_ATOMS: atom_id res chain seq x y z
N MET A 1 -49.70 35.00 -46.96
CA MET A 1 -48.48 35.04 -46.12
C MET A 1 -48.07 33.60 -45.94
N GLU A 2 -47.12 33.16 -46.76
CA GLU A 2 -46.48 31.87 -46.59
C GLU A 2 -45.57 31.97 -45.37
N VAL A 3 -45.75 31.04 -44.43
CA VAL A 3 -44.93 30.95 -43.23
C VAL A 3 -43.64 30.27 -43.64
N ASP A 4 -42.54 31.02 -43.56
CA ASP A 4 -41.18 30.54 -43.73
C ASP A 4 -40.92 29.37 -42.76
N PRO A 5 -40.59 28.15 -43.24
CA PRO A 5 -40.23 27.06 -42.36
C PRO A 5 -38.88 27.38 -41.75
N GLY A 6 -38.91 27.89 -40.51
CA GLY A 6 -37.74 28.36 -39.78
C GLY A 6 -36.57 27.39 -39.83
N ASP A 7 -35.37 27.97 -39.96
CA ASP A 7 -34.09 27.26 -39.98
C ASP A 7 -34.04 26.18 -38.87
N PRO A 8 -33.56 24.96 -39.19
CA PRO A 8 -33.37 23.93 -38.18
C PRO A 8 -32.39 24.46 -37.12
N LEU A 9 -32.77 24.33 -35.84
CA LEU A 9 -31.91 24.63 -34.70
C LEU A 9 -30.55 23.94 -34.89
N PRO A 10 -29.41 24.63 -34.62
CA PRO A 10 -28.09 24.03 -34.77
C PRO A 10 -28.00 22.77 -33.91
N ASP A 11 -27.58 21.68 -34.54
CA ASP A 11 -27.38 20.39 -33.90
C ASP A 11 -26.45 20.57 -32.67
N THR A 12 -26.99 20.44 -31.47
CA THR A 12 -26.23 20.60 -30.22
C THR A 12 -25.32 19.41 -29.94
N ASN A 13 -25.18 18.49 -30.88
CA ASN A 13 -24.30 17.34 -30.81
C ASN A 13 -22.86 17.79 -31.10
N ARG A 14 -22.24 18.47 -30.13
CA ARG A 14 -20.83 18.90 -30.21
C ARG A 14 -19.95 17.65 -30.31
N ASP A 15 -19.26 17.49 -31.43
CA ASP A 15 -18.31 16.40 -31.63
C ASP A 15 -17.03 16.66 -30.83
N TRP A 16 -16.83 15.87 -29.78
CA TRP A 16 -15.65 15.93 -28.92
C TRP A 16 -14.44 15.17 -29.51
N SER A 17 -14.59 14.48 -30.64
CA SER A 17 -13.51 13.77 -31.31
C SER A 17 -12.55 14.71 -32.07
N GLU A 18 -13.03 15.90 -32.44
CA GLU A 18 -12.24 16.95 -33.12
C GLU A 18 -11.41 17.81 -32.15
N LEU A 19 -11.48 17.55 -30.85
CA LEU A 19 -10.64 18.27 -29.90
C LEU A 19 -9.14 18.05 -30.21
N PRO A 20 -8.33 19.12 -30.13
CA PRO A 20 -6.87 18.99 -30.21
C PRO A 20 -6.30 18.00 -29.19
N VAL A 21 -5.21 17.33 -29.57
CA VAL A 21 -4.56 16.29 -28.75
C VAL A 21 -4.08 16.80 -27.39
N ASP A 22 -3.63 18.05 -27.33
CA ASP A 22 -3.25 18.72 -26.08
C ASP A 22 -4.45 18.95 -25.16
N ALA A 23 -5.60 19.37 -25.70
CA ALA A 23 -6.84 19.50 -24.92
C ALA A 23 -7.32 18.14 -24.39
N LEU A 24 -7.31 17.08 -25.23
CA LEU A 24 -7.64 15.72 -24.80
C LEU A 24 -6.66 15.19 -23.75
N SER A 25 -5.36 15.45 -23.92
CA SER A 25 -4.34 15.06 -22.95
C SER A 25 -4.57 15.72 -21.59
N ALA A 26 -4.94 17.02 -21.57
CA ALA A 26 -5.27 17.73 -20.33
C ALA A 26 -6.50 17.13 -19.61
N VAL A 27 -7.48 16.62 -20.37
CA VAL A 27 -8.60 15.86 -19.79
C VAL A 27 -8.13 14.51 -19.26
N PHE A 28 -7.30 13.79 -20.01
CA PHE A 28 -6.81 12.47 -19.61
C PHE A 28 -5.87 12.52 -18.41
N MET A 29 -5.15 13.62 -18.18
CA MET A 29 -4.38 13.83 -16.94
C MET A 29 -5.25 13.79 -15.67
N LYS A 30 -6.57 13.96 -15.80
CA LYS A 30 -7.53 13.83 -14.69
C LYS A 30 -8.10 12.42 -14.54
N LEU A 31 -7.75 11.50 -15.44
CA LEU A 31 -8.16 10.10 -15.39
C LEU A 31 -7.04 9.25 -14.78
N GLY A 32 -7.40 8.16 -14.11
CA GLY A 32 -6.44 7.18 -13.65
C GLY A 32 -5.88 6.32 -14.79
N THR A 33 -4.78 5.63 -14.50
CA THR A 33 -4.10 4.74 -15.46
C THR A 33 -5.07 3.69 -16.02
N VAL A 34 -5.94 3.12 -15.18
CA VAL A 34 -6.87 2.07 -15.57
C VAL A 34 -7.97 2.61 -16.50
N GLU A 35 -8.51 3.79 -16.22
CA GLU A 35 -9.54 4.45 -17.02
C GLU A 35 -9.02 4.81 -18.42
N ILE A 36 -7.76 5.26 -18.52
CA ILE A 36 -7.14 5.55 -19.82
C ILE A 36 -6.93 4.26 -20.61
N LEU A 37 -6.39 3.22 -19.96
CA LEU A 37 -6.08 1.93 -20.60
C LEU A 37 -7.33 1.17 -21.06
N MET A 38 -8.41 1.21 -20.29
CA MET A 38 -9.61 0.40 -20.53
C MET A 38 -10.81 1.17 -21.10
N GLY A 39 -10.77 2.51 -21.08
CA GLY A 39 -11.86 3.36 -21.54
C GLY A 39 -11.40 4.29 -22.66
N ALA A 40 -10.71 5.37 -22.30
CA ALA A 40 -10.42 6.48 -23.21
C ALA A 40 -9.70 6.04 -24.50
N SER A 41 -8.81 5.06 -24.40
CA SER A 41 -8.06 4.53 -25.55
C SER A 41 -8.92 3.80 -26.60
N PHE A 42 -10.17 3.45 -26.29
CA PHE A 42 -11.05 2.67 -27.17
C PHE A 42 -12.22 3.46 -27.76
N VAL A 43 -12.30 4.78 -27.50
CA VAL A 43 -13.42 5.61 -27.95
C VAL A 43 -13.34 5.93 -29.44
N CYS A 44 -12.23 6.55 -29.89
CA CYS A 44 -11.99 6.88 -31.29
C CYS A 44 -10.48 7.02 -31.58
N HIS A 45 -10.12 7.18 -32.85
CA HIS A 45 -8.71 7.32 -33.26
C HIS A 45 -8.01 8.54 -32.64
N SER A 46 -8.70 9.68 -32.54
CA SER A 46 -8.16 10.90 -31.92
C SER A 46 -7.83 10.67 -30.44
N TRP A 47 -8.74 10.03 -29.70
CA TRP A 47 -8.55 9.72 -28.28
C TRP A 47 -7.46 8.66 -28.08
N LEU A 48 -7.38 7.65 -28.93
CA LEU A 48 -6.29 6.68 -28.91
C LEU A 48 -4.93 7.34 -29.18
N ALA A 49 -4.87 8.35 -30.06
CA ALA A 49 -3.65 9.09 -30.31
C ALA A 49 -3.26 9.93 -29.08
N ALA A 50 -4.22 10.63 -28.46
CA ALA A 50 -3.98 11.40 -27.25
C ALA A 50 -3.58 10.53 -26.05
N SER A 51 -4.18 9.35 -25.88
CA SER A 51 -3.85 8.44 -24.77
C SER A 51 -2.44 7.86 -24.84
N LYS A 52 -1.76 7.96 -25.99
CA LYS A 52 -0.36 7.56 -26.16
C LYS A 52 0.63 8.68 -25.82
N SER A 53 0.16 9.87 -25.45
CA SER A 53 1.04 10.97 -25.04
C SER A 53 1.86 10.56 -23.80
N PRO A 54 3.20 10.59 -23.86
CA PRO A 54 4.02 10.07 -22.75
C PRO A 54 3.91 10.87 -21.45
N GLU A 55 3.49 12.13 -21.51
CA GLU A 55 3.29 12.96 -20.31
C GLU A 55 2.18 12.38 -19.39
N LEU A 56 1.20 11.67 -19.96
CA LEU A 56 0.14 10.98 -19.20
C LEU A 56 0.69 9.84 -18.33
N TRP A 57 1.86 9.31 -18.67
CA TRP A 57 2.41 8.09 -18.08
C TRP A 57 3.69 8.36 -17.28
N ARG A 58 3.92 9.63 -16.92
CA ARG A 58 4.95 9.99 -15.91
C ARG A 58 4.59 9.41 -14.54
N PHE A 59 3.29 9.31 -14.26
CA PHE A 59 2.74 8.75 -13.04
C PHE A 59 1.82 7.57 -13.39
N VAL A 60 2.24 6.35 -13.06
CA VAL A 60 1.45 5.14 -13.27
C VAL A 60 0.91 4.69 -11.91
N ASP A 61 -0.40 4.78 -11.73
CA ASP A 61 -1.09 4.35 -10.51
C ASP A 61 -2.14 3.30 -10.82
N MET A 62 -1.87 2.10 -10.34
CA MET A 62 -2.70 0.92 -10.42
C MET A 62 -3.03 0.39 -9.03
N THR A 63 -3.33 1.30 -8.09
CA THR A 63 -3.81 1.01 -6.74
C THR A 63 -5.29 1.33 -6.60
N ARG A 64 -5.96 0.77 -5.57
CA ARG A 64 -7.32 1.17 -5.11
C ARG A 64 -8.42 1.22 -6.18
N HIS A 65 -8.24 0.53 -7.30
CA HIS A 65 -9.22 0.47 -8.37
C HIS A 65 -9.83 -0.95 -8.47
N LYS A 66 -11.15 -1.05 -8.63
CA LYS A 66 -11.90 -2.33 -8.68
C LYS A 66 -11.35 -3.38 -9.66
N VAL A 67 -10.72 -2.94 -10.75
CA VAL A 67 -10.08 -3.83 -11.75
C VAL A 67 -8.91 -4.60 -11.15
N ILE A 68 -8.16 -3.99 -10.23
CA ILE A 68 -7.00 -4.61 -9.58
C ILE A 68 -7.41 -5.84 -8.76
N PHE A 69 -8.63 -5.83 -8.21
CA PHE A 69 -9.15 -6.92 -7.40
C PHE A 69 -9.90 -7.99 -8.22
N SER A 70 -10.27 -7.68 -9.46
CA SER A 70 -11.11 -8.56 -10.31
C SER A 70 -10.39 -9.20 -11.48
N LYS A 71 -9.15 -8.79 -11.80
CA LYS A 71 -8.36 -9.34 -12.92
C LYS A 71 -7.18 -10.18 -12.45
N GLY A 72 -6.77 -11.10 -13.32
CA GLY A 72 -5.58 -11.93 -13.10
C GLY A 72 -4.29 -11.12 -13.14
N THR A 73 -3.28 -11.62 -12.44
CA THR A 73 -1.94 -11.01 -12.35
C THR A 73 -1.29 -10.80 -13.72
N ASP A 74 -1.45 -11.75 -14.63
CA ASP A 74 -0.96 -11.69 -16.00
C ASP A 74 -1.54 -10.50 -16.78
N ILE A 75 -2.86 -10.28 -16.67
CA ILE A 75 -3.56 -9.16 -17.31
C ILE A 75 -3.09 -7.83 -16.73
N LEU A 76 -3.01 -7.73 -15.41
CA LEU A 76 -2.57 -6.50 -14.73
C LEU A 76 -1.10 -6.17 -15.03
N CYS A 77 -0.22 -7.18 -15.08
CA CYS A 77 1.15 -7.02 -15.54
C CYS A 77 1.22 -6.54 -17.00
N ALA A 78 0.39 -7.07 -17.91
CA ALA A 78 0.34 -6.61 -19.29
C ALA A 78 -0.13 -5.15 -19.40
N MET A 79 -1.13 -4.77 -18.59
CA MET A 79 -1.59 -3.38 -18.48
C MET A 79 -0.48 -2.44 -17.97
N ALA A 80 0.21 -2.83 -16.91
CA ALA A 80 1.35 -2.07 -16.37
C ALA A 80 2.46 -1.91 -17.40
N LYS A 81 2.86 -2.98 -18.10
CA LYS A 81 3.84 -2.93 -19.19
C LYS A 81 3.41 -1.97 -20.30
N ALA A 82 2.13 -1.99 -20.67
CA ALA A 82 1.59 -1.09 -21.68
C ALA A 82 1.58 0.39 -21.24
N ALA A 83 1.41 0.68 -19.95
CA ALA A 83 1.56 2.03 -19.39
C ALA A 83 3.03 2.47 -19.39
N ILE A 84 3.93 1.59 -18.92
CA ILE A 84 5.38 1.82 -18.91
C ILE A 84 5.91 2.09 -20.32
N ASP A 85 5.49 1.32 -21.33
CA ASP A 85 5.89 1.54 -22.72
C ASP A 85 5.43 2.89 -23.26
N ARG A 86 4.22 3.32 -22.93
CA ARG A 86 3.70 4.63 -23.35
C ARG A 86 4.42 5.79 -22.67
N SER A 87 5.06 5.58 -21.52
CA SER A 87 5.88 6.61 -20.87
C SER A 87 7.12 6.99 -21.66
N ASP A 88 7.54 6.17 -22.64
CA ASP A 88 8.71 6.45 -23.48
C ASP A 88 9.97 6.78 -22.64
N GLY A 89 10.16 6.04 -21.55
CA GLY A 89 11.27 6.22 -20.62
C GLY A 89 11.20 7.47 -19.75
N ARG A 90 10.03 8.13 -19.65
CA ARG A 90 9.79 9.29 -18.78
C ARG A 90 9.01 8.96 -17.50
N MET A 91 8.73 7.69 -17.21
CA MET A 91 8.02 7.31 -15.99
C MET A 91 8.83 7.69 -14.75
N GLU A 92 8.21 8.46 -13.85
CA GLU A 92 8.80 8.94 -12.60
C GLU A 92 8.22 8.24 -11.38
N SER A 93 7.02 7.67 -11.48
CA SER A 93 6.41 6.92 -10.38
C SER A 93 5.62 5.72 -10.87
N PHE A 94 5.74 4.62 -10.13
CA PHE A 94 4.99 3.40 -10.37
C PHE A 94 4.37 2.90 -9.06
N TRP A 95 3.06 2.95 -8.96
CA TRP A 95 2.28 2.52 -7.80
C TRP A 95 1.38 1.37 -8.20
N ALA A 96 1.44 0.27 -7.46
CA ALA A 96 0.68 -0.92 -7.77
C ALA A 96 0.32 -1.69 -6.50
N GLN A 97 -0.78 -2.44 -6.59
CA GLN A 97 -1.31 -3.23 -5.50
C GLN A 97 -1.53 -4.68 -5.94
N LYS A 98 -1.19 -5.66 -5.11
CA LYS A 98 -1.45 -7.12 -5.29
C LYS A 98 -0.66 -7.86 -6.38
N PHE A 99 -0.51 -7.30 -7.57
CA PHE A 99 -0.14 -8.09 -8.77
C PHE A 99 1.34 -8.05 -9.17
N VAL A 100 2.19 -7.27 -8.49
CA VAL A 100 3.57 -7.05 -8.98
C VAL A 100 4.42 -8.32 -8.84
N THR A 101 5.17 -8.61 -9.91
CA THR A 101 6.11 -9.74 -9.99
C THR A 101 7.55 -9.25 -10.14
N CYS A 102 8.54 -10.11 -9.86
CA CYS A 102 9.95 -9.81 -10.13
C CYS A 102 10.21 -9.44 -11.59
N GLU A 103 9.56 -10.14 -12.54
CA GLU A 103 9.67 -9.84 -13.98
C GLU A 103 9.19 -8.41 -14.31
N LEU A 104 8.11 -7.95 -13.66
CA LEU A 104 7.63 -6.59 -13.85
C LEU A 104 8.60 -5.55 -13.29
N LEU A 105 9.26 -5.82 -12.16
CA LEU A 105 10.29 -4.94 -11.61
C LEU A 105 11.51 -4.85 -12.53
N ASP A 106 11.99 -5.98 -13.05
CA ASP A 106 13.08 -6.00 -14.03
C ASP A 106 12.71 -5.21 -15.30
N TYR A 107 11.46 -5.35 -15.73
CA TYR A 107 10.94 -4.59 -16.85
C TYR A 107 10.92 -3.07 -16.57
N ILE A 108 10.46 -2.63 -15.39
CA ILE A 108 10.51 -1.22 -14.96
C ILE A 108 11.95 -0.70 -15.01
N VAL A 109 12.90 -1.45 -14.47
CA VAL A 109 14.32 -1.07 -14.50
C VAL A 109 14.83 -0.92 -15.93
N SER A 110 14.44 -1.82 -16.83
CA SER A 110 14.85 -1.77 -18.24
C SER A 110 14.32 -0.56 -19.01
N ARG A 111 13.19 0.01 -18.58
CA ARG A 111 12.50 1.10 -19.30
C ARG A 111 12.63 2.47 -18.62
N ALA A 112 12.77 2.52 -17.30
CA ALA A 112 12.65 3.76 -16.52
C ALA A 112 13.74 3.94 -15.44
N SER A 113 14.85 3.19 -15.51
CA SER A 113 15.92 3.28 -14.50
C SER A 113 16.48 4.70 -14.30
N SER A 114 16.58 5.51 -15.36
CA SER A 114 17.12 6.87 -15.26
C SER A 114 16.13 7.93 -14.76
N THR A 115 14.83 7.61 -14.66
CA THR A 115 13.78 8.60 -14.37
C THR A 115 12.94 8.27 -13.14
N LEU A 116 12.88 6.99 -12.73
CA LEU A 116 12.05 6.56 -11.61
C LEU A 116 12.50 7.20 -10.30
N LYS A 117 11.56 7.89 -9.63
CA LYS A 117 11.74 8.59 -8.36
C LYS A 117 10.97 7.95 -7.21
N SER A 118 9.83 7.32 -7.51
CA SER A 118 8.92 6.75 -6.51
C SER A 118 8.41 5.38 -6.93
N ILE A 119 8.50 4.40 -6.05
CA ILE A 119 7.88 3.09 -6.23
C ILE A 119 7.05 2.74 -4.99
N ARG A 120 5.78 2.39 -5.20
CA ARG A 120 4.89 1.96 -4.11
C ARG A 120 4.26 0.62 -4.44
N LEU A 121 4.54 -0.38 -3.62
CA LEU A 121 4.11 -1.76 -3.79
C LEU A 121 3.28 -2.16 -2.57
N ILE A 122 1.96 -2.23 -2.74
CA ILE A 122 1.01 -2.49 -1.64
C ILE A 122 0.49 -3.92 -1.76
N ALA A 123 0.58 -4.73 -0.71
CA ALA A 123 0.09 -6.12 -0.69
C ALA A 123 0.64 -6.99 -1.84
N CYS A 124 1.85 -6.69 -2.32
CA CYS A 124 2.51 -7.43 -3.39
C CYS A 124 3.32 -8.58 -2.80
N THR A 125 2.61 -9.65 -2.37
CA THR A 125 3.18 -10.77 -1.60
C THR A 125 4.15 -11.65 -2.38
N PHE A 126 4.16 -11.55 -3.72
CA PHE A 126 5.01 -12.35 -4.61
C PHE A 126 6.34 -11.67 -4.99
N VAL A 127 6.67 -10.51 -4.40
CA VAL A 127 7.93 -9.81 -4.68
C VAL A 127 9.03 -10.37 -3.77
N TRP A 128 10.15 -10.80 -4.33
CA TRP A 128 11.32 -11.18 -3.51
C TRP A 128 12.18 -9.93 -3.31
N GLY A 129 12.52 -9.60 -2.05
CA GLY A 129 13.22 -8.36 -1.68
C GLY A 129 14.48 -8.07 -2.51
N GLN A 130 15.13 -9.09 -3.06
CA GLN A 130 16.26 -8.99 -4.00
C GLN A 130 15.94 -8.19 -5.28
N SER A 131 14.75 -8.37 -5.86
CA SER A 131 14.35 -7.70 -7.10
C SER A 131 14.11 -6.21 -6.87
N LEU A 132 13.45 -5.86 -5.75
CA LEU A 132 13.26 -4.48 -5.34
C LEU A 132 14.58 -3.80 -4.94
N ALA A 133 15.47 -4.53 -4.26
CA ALA A 133 16.82 -4.07 -3.94
C ALA A 133 17.64 -3.79 -5.21
N THR A 134 17.54 -4.66 -6.22
CA THR A 134 18.17 -4.46 -7.53
C THR A 134 17.62 -3.23 -8.24
N LEU A 135 16.31 -3.01 -8.18
CA LEU A 135 15.69 -1.78 -8.69
C LEU A 135 16.25 -0.54 -7.98
N ALA A 136 16.33 -0.55 -6.66
CA ALA A 136 16.89 0.54 -5.88
C ALA A 136 18.37 0.81 -6.26
N ALA A 137 19.16 -0.22 -6.48
CA ALA A 137 20.55 -0.09 -6.91
C ALA A 137 20.68 0.53 -8.32
N ARG A 138 19.72 0.25 -9.21
CA ARG A 138 19.76 0.67 -10.63
C ARG A 138 19.03 1.97 -10.93
N CYS A 139 18.24 2.50 -10.00
CA CYS A 139 17.48 3.73 -10.18
C CYS A 139 18.09 4.89 -9.37
N PRO A 140 19.01 5.70 -9.94
CA PRO A 140 19.77 6.68 -9.18
C PRO A 140 18.93 7.82 -8.60
N LEU A 141 17.76 8.10 -9.16
CA LEU A 141 16.84 9.17 -8.73
C LEU A 141 15.78 8.70 -7.73
N LEU A 142 15.81 7.42 -7.33
CA LEU A 142 14.82 6.87 -6.42
C LEU A 142 14.93 7.53 -5.05
N GLU A 143 13.86 8.20 -4.63
CA GLU A 143 13.76 8.89 -3.35
C GLU A 143 12.64 8.35 -2.46
N GLU A 144 11.80 7.46 -2.99
CA GLU A 144 10.66 6.88 -2.27
C GLU A 144 10.46 5.41 -2.57
N ILE A 145 10.30 4.64 -1.49
CA ILE A 145 9.92 3.23 -1.52
C ILE A 145 8.77 3.02 -0.53
N GLU A 146 7.71 2.38 -1.00
CA GLU A 146 6.69 1.76 -0.16
C GLU A 146 6.59 0.26 -0.43
N CYS A 147 6.58 -0.53 0.63
CA CYS A 147 6.41 -1.99 0.60
C CYS A 147 5.41 -2.46 1.67
N SER A 148 4.26 -1.79 1.76
CA SER A 148 3.20 -2.10 2.73
C SER A 148 2.56 -3.47 2.49
N HIS A 149 2.17 -4.13 3.58
CA HIS A 149 1.61 -5.50 3.64
C HIS A 149 2.56 -6.56 3.07
N HIS A 150 3.87 -6.30 3.15
CA HIS A 150 4.91 -7.27 2.81
C HIS A 150 6.10 -7.15 3.76
N LYS A 151 6.42 -8.24 4.49
CA LYS A 151 7.53 -8.24 5.44
C LYS A 151 8.87 -8.22 4.70
N MET A 152 9.66 -7.17 4.95
CA MET A 152 11.05 -7.05 4.49
C MET A 152 12.01 -7.33 5.64
N SER A 153 13.19 -7.86 5.32
CA SER A 153 14.22 -8.15 6.32
C SER A 153 15.14 -6.95 6.56
N ALA A 154 15.82 -6.95 7.70
CA ALA A 154 16.87 -5.98 8.03
C ALA A 154 17.94 -5.88 6.94
N ASP A 155 18.34 -7.02 6.35
CA ASP A 155 19.31 -7.07 5.25
C ASP A 155 18.83 -6.30 4.00
N PHE A 156 17.53 -6.34 3.70
CA PHE A 156 16.95 -5.56 2.61
C PHE A 156 17.10 -4.07 2.90
N PHE A 157 16.68 -3.60 4.09
CA PHE A 157 16.77 -2.19 4.45
C PHE A 157 18.22 -1.69 4.48
N LYS A 158 19.12 -2.49 5.08
CA LYS A 158 20.56 -2.21 5.08
C LYS A 158 21.09 -2.03 3.67
N TYR A 159 20.81 -2.99 2.78
CA TYR A 159 21.26 -2.93 1.40
C TYR A 159 20.70 -1.70 0.68
N VAL A 160 19.39 -1.45 0.78
CA VAL A 160 18.74 -0.28 0.17
C VAL A 160 19.38 1.02 0.68
N GLY A 161 19.64 1.15 1.98
CA GLY A 161 20.30 2.33 2.55
C GLY A 161 21.72 2.51 2.03
N ILE A 162 22.48 1.41 1.87
CA ILE A 162 23.83 1.46 1.28
C ILE A 162 23.78 1.92 -0.18
N VAL A 163 22.88 1.35 -0.99
CA VAL A 163 22.84 1.67 -2.43
C VAL A 163 22.14 2.99 -2.71
N ARG A 164 21.17 3.41 -1.89
CA ARG A 164 20.38 4.65 -1.98
C ARG A 164 20.39 5.43 -0.65
N PRO A 165 21.54 5.97 -0.21
CA PRO A 165 21.63 6.73 1.05
C PRO A 165 20.85 8.06 1.02
N GLN A 166 20.43 8.50 -0.17
CA GLN A 166 19.64 9.72 -0.42
C GLN A 166 18.13 9.47 -0.38
N LEU A 167 17.69 8.26 0.01
CA LEU A 167 16.26 7.93 0.11
C LEU A 167 15.59 8.84 1.14
N LYS A 168 14.48 9.47 0.76
CA LYS A 168 13.79 10.48 1.58
C LYS A 168 12.53 9.94 2.24
N ARG A 169 11.88 8.96 1.61
CA ARG A 169 10.57 8.44 2.00
C ARG A 169 10.59 6.92 2.02
N LEU A 170 10.31 6.36 3.19
CA LEU A 170 10.15 4.93 3.36
C LEU A 170 8.82 4.65 4.06
N ARG A 171 7.98 3.81 3.45
CA ARG A 171 6.71 3.37 4.01
C ARG A 171 6.65 1.85 4.08
N VAL A 172 6.44 1.34 5.29
CA VAL A 172 6.32 -0.08 5.61
C VAL A 172 5.18 -0.22 6.61
N HIS A 173 3.94 -0.27 6.12
CA HIS A 173 2.80 -0.58 6.98
C HIS A 173 2.54 -2.09 6.93
N MET A 174 2.48 -2.73 8.09
CA MET A 174 2.06 -4.12 8.23
C MET A 174 0.91 -4.13 9.23
N PRO A 175 -0.31 -4.55 8.90
CA PRO A 175 -1.34 -4.70 9.91
C PRO A 175 -0.83 -5.71 10.94
N TYR A 176 -0.95 -5.36 12.21
CA TYR A 176 -0.47 -6.20 13.31
C TYR A 176 -1.07 -7.60 13.19
N PHE A 177 -0.22 -8.58 12.92
CA PHE A 177 -0.50 -9.98 13.15
C PHE A 177 0.21 -10.36 14.44
N ASP A 178 -0.51 -10.99 15.36
CA ASP A 178 0.05 -11.48 16.62
C ASP A 178 0.98 -12.67 16.35
N TYR A 179 2.20 -12.35 15.92
CA TYR A 179 3.26 -13.34 15.71
C TYR A 179 3.63 -14.04 17.01
N ASP A 180 3.45 -13.41 18.17
CA ASP A 180 3.68 -14.07 19.47
C ASP A 180 2.66 -15.21 19.64
N ALA A 181 1.38 -14.95 19.37
CA ALA A 181 0.34 -15.98 19.43
C ALA A 181 0.57 -17.12 18.42
N MET A 182 0.96 -16.82 17.18
CA MET A 182 1.22 -17.85 16.17
C MET A 182 2.52 -18.63 16.44
N GLU A 183 3.58 -17.97 16.91
CA GLU A 183 4.84 -18.63 17.29
C GLU A 183 4.64 -19.49 18.54
N ASP A 184 3.86 -19.03 19.51
CA ASP A 184 3.45 -19.81 20.68
C ASP A 184 2.54 -20.99 20.31
N GLU A 185 1.64 -20.83 19.32
CA GLU A 185 0.84 -21.94 18.78
C GLU A 185 1.72 -22.96 18.04
N MET A 186 2.67 -22.51 17.22
CA MET A 186 3.62 -23.39 16.55
C MET A 186 4.53 -24.13 17.53
N LYS A 187 4.98 -23.47 18.61
CA LYS A 187 5.73 -24.11 19.71
C LYS A 187 4.90 -25.12 20.47
N LYS A 188 3.64 -24.81 20.79
CA LYS A 188 2.70 -25.75 21.46
C LYS A 188 2.39 -27.01 20.65
N HIS A 189 2.57 -26.98 19.34
CA HIS A 189 2.38 -28.14 18.46
C HIS A 189 3.64 -29.00 18.28
N HIS A 190 4.77 -28.62 18.89
CA HIS A 190 6.06 -29.28 18.74
C HIS A 190 6.45 -30.25 19.87
N ASP A 191 5.53 -30.60 20.77
CA ASP A 191 5.82 -31.53 21.88
C ASP A 191 5.06 -32.85 21.75
N GLU A 192 5.76 -33.93 21.36
CA GLU A 192 5.62 -35.23 22.06
C GLU A 192 6.96 -36.00 22.20
N ASP A 193 8.05 -35.66 21.49
CA ASP A 193 9.29 -36.44 21.59
C ASP A 193 10.56 -35.58 21.40
N GLU A 194 11.03 -34.87 22.43
CA GLU A 194 12.45 -34.66 22.74
C GLU A 194 12.58 -33.88 24.07
N ASP A 195 13.57 -34.23 24.91
CA ASP A 195 13.89 -33.55 26.17
C ASP A 195 14.29 -32.09 25.88
N ASP A 196 13.31 -31.19 25.82
CA ASP A 196 13.52 -29.78 25.52
C ASP A 196 13.88 -29.05 26.83
N ASP A 197 15.19 -28.83 27.04
CA ASP A 197 15.67 -27.84 28.01
C ASP A 197 15.09 -26.48 27.60
N GLU A 198 14.03 -26.02 28.30
CA GLU A 198 13.32 -24.76 28.05
C GLU A 198 14.32 -23.58 27.96
N TYR A 199 14.75 -23.25 26.73
CA TYR A 199 15.67 -22.16 26.49
C TYR A 199 14.90 -20.84 26.60
N GLU A 200 14.97 -20.20 27.77
CA GLU A 200 14.50 -18.83 27.94
C GLU A 200 15.41 -17.87 27.12
N GLU A 201 14.90 -17.36 25.99
CA GLU A 201 15.58 -16.31 25.21
C GLU A 201 15.81 -15.08 26.12
N PRO A 202 17.07 -14.64 26.33
CA PRO A 202 17.32 -13.44 27.12
C PRO A 202 16.62 -12.23 26.51
N PHE A 203 16.01 -11.39 27.36
CA PHE A 203 15.23 -10.21 26.94
C PHE A 203 15.99 -9.31 25.94
N GLU A 204 17.32 -9.17 26.09
CA GLU A 204 18.11 -8.34 25.17
C GLU A 204 18.19 -8.93 23.75
N GLN A 205 18.19 -10.25 23.60
CA GLN A 205 18.20 -10.92 22.30
C GLN A 205 16.83 -10.78 21.63
N TRP A 206 15.75 -11.02 22.39
CA TRP A 206 14.38 -10.79 21.93
C TRP A 206 14.18 -9.35 21.45
N GLU A 207 14.62 -8.37 22.25
CA GLU A 207 14.49 -6.96 21.92
C GLU A 207 15.35 -6.58 20.70
N ALA A 208 16.55 -7.15 20.54
CA ALA A 208 17.38 -6.93 19.36
C ALA A 208 16.72 -7.48 18.09
N ARG A 209 16.18 -8.69 18.14
CA ARG A 209 15.44 -9.33 17.03
C ARG A 209 14.21 -8.52 16.62
N ARG A 210 13.46 -7.98 17.58
CA ARG A 210 12.27 -7.15 17.31
C ARG A 210 12.59 -5.79 16.67
N ASN A 211 13.80 -5.28 16.87
CA ASN A 211 14.23 -3.97 16.37
C ASN A 211 15.23 -4.06 15.20
N GLU A 212 15.50 -5.26 14.66
CA GLU A 212 16.52 -5.45 13.62
C GLU A 212 16.31 -4.58 12.38
N ASP A 213 15.06 -4.47 11.92
CA ASP A 213 14.69 -3.70 10.73
C ASP A 213 14.92 -2.20 10.93
N VAL A 214 14.50 -1.66 12.08
CA VAL A 214 14.67 -0.24 12.42
C VAL A 214 16.11 0.12 12.72
N PHE A 215 16.92 -0.80 13.27
CA PHE A 215 18.35 -0.59 13.40
C PHE A 215 19.02 -0.49 12.04
N ALA A 216 18.69 -1.39 11.10
CA ALA A 216 19.22 -1.32 9.74
C ALA A 216 18.85 0.00 9.03
N ILE A 217 17.63 0.50 9.22
CA ILE A 217 17.19 1.81 8.70
C ILE A 217 17.99 2.94 9.35
N ALA A 218 18.04 2.99 10.69
CA ALA A 218 18.74 4.02 11.45
C ALA A 218 20.23 4.13 11.09
N GLU A 219 20.89 3.00 10.84
CA GLU A 219 22.32 2.94 10.51
C GLU A 219 22.65 3.34 9.07
N ASN A 220 21.69 3.32 8.14
CA ASN A 220 21.99 3.44 6.71
C ASN A 220 21.16 4.48 5.94
N MET A 221 20.09 5.04 6.53
CA MET A 221 19.15 5.93 5.83
C MET A 221 18.99 7.31 6.49
N HIS A 222 20.11 8.00 6.71
CA HIS A 222 20.16 9.25 7.47
C HIS A 222 19.44 10.45 6.82
N GLU A 223 19.18 10.40 5.51
CA GLU A 223 18.48 11.45 4.75
C GLU A 223 16.95 11.30 4.74
N LEU A 224 16.42 10.32 5.48
CA LEU A 224 14.97 10.12 5.60
C LEU A 224 14.29 11.35 6.20
N ARG A 225 13.22 11.76 5.53
CA ARG A 225 12.30 12.83 5.95
C ARG A 225 10.93 12.30 6.34
N LEU A 226 10.51 11.19 5.71
CA LEU A 226 9.31 10.46 6.11
C LEU A 226 9.64 9.00 6.33
N LEU A 227 9.30 8.51 7.52
CA LEU A 227 9.28 7.10 7.85
C LEU A 227 7.91 6.72 8.37
N GLN A 228 7.25 5.80 7.69
CA GLN A 228 6.10 5.09 8.20
C GLN A 228 6.51 3.64 8.46
N ILE A 229 6.44 3.20 9.70
CA ILE A 229 6.71 1.82 10.11
C ILE A 229 5.62 1.32 11.04
N SER A 230 4.39 1.36 10.55
CA SER A 230 3.19 1.07 11.32
C SER A 230 2.91 -0.43 11.41
N GLY A 231 2.36 -0.86 12.56
CA GLY A 231 2.00 -2.24 12.90
C GLY A 231 3.17 -3.23 12.97
N ASN A 232 4.37 -2.70 13.22
CA ASN A 232 5.56 -3.49 13.53
C ASN A 232 5.69 -3.72 15.05
N ASN A 233 6.35 -4.81 15.45
CA ASN A 233 6.56 -5.17 16.87
C ASN A 233 7.81 -4.50 17.49
N LEU A 234 8.17 -3.30 17.03
CA LEU A 234 9.34 -2.59 17.57
C LEU A 234 9.09 -2.06 18.98
N THR A 235 10.17 -1.84 19.73
CA THR A 235 10.13 -1.27 21.09
C THR A 235 10.60 0.18 21.09
N ASN A 236 10.50 0.87 22.23
CA ASN A 236 11.03 2.24 22.40
C ASN A 236 12.52 2.34 22.00
N LYS A 237 13.31 1.28 22.19
CA LYS A 237 14.72 1.24 21.79
C LYS A 237 14.90 1.38 20.28
N GLY A 238 14.08 0.69 19.50
CA GLY A 238 14.03 0.84 18.04
C GLY A 238 13.65 2.25 17.63
N VAL A 239 12.63 2.84 18.28
CA VAL A 239 12.24 4.23 18.02
C VAL A 239 13.39 5.19 18.31
N TYR A 240 14.08 5.04 19.45
CA TYR A 240 15.20 5.89 19.80
C TYR A 240 16.35 5.78 18.80
N ALA A 241 16.65 4.57 18.31
CA ALA A 241 17.63 4.38 17.25
C ALA A 241 17.26 5.15 15.97
N ILE A 242 15.99 5.12 15.54
CA ILE A 242 15.51 5.91 14.39
C ILE A 242 15.68 7.41 14.66
N LEU A 243 15.27 7.90 15.83
CA LEU A 243 15.37 9.32 16.16
C LEU A 243 16.82 9.82 16.22
N ASP A 244 17.75 8.95 16.66
CA ASP A 244 19.16 9.27 16.74
C ASP A 244 19.89 9.09 15.39
N GLY A 245 19.43 8.17 14.54
CA GLY A 245 20.01 7.84 13.24
C GLY A 245 19.45 8.62 12.05
N CYS A 246 18.23 9.17 12.14
CA CYS A 246 17.55 9.90 11.06
C CYS A 246 17.33 11.37 11.46
N PRO A 247 18.37 12.22 11.45
CA PRO A 247 18.29 13.59 11.97
C PRO A 247 17.42 14.55 11.15
N HIS A 248 17.06 14.18 9.92
CA HIS A 248 16.25 14.98 9.00
C HIS A 248 14.77 14.60 8.98
N LEU A 249 14.34 13.75 9.91
CA LEU A 249 12.98 13.23 9.93
C LEU A 249 11.96 14.32 10.25
N GLU A 250 10.98 14.48 9.37
CA GLU A 250 9.90 15.45 9.46
C GLU A 250 8.56 14.77 9.77
N CYS A 251 8.39 13.53 9.31
CA CYS A 251 7.19 12.71 9.49
C CYS A 251 7.59 11.33 10.04
N LEU A 252 7.00 10.93 11.16
CA LEU A 252 7.18 9.61 11.76
C LEU A 252 5.84 8.99 12.11
N ASP A 253 5.46 7.94 11.40
CA ASP A 253 4.25 7.17 11.68
C ASP A 253 4.60 5.82 12.31
N LEU A 254 4.19 5.67 13.56
CA LEU A 254 4.32 4.49 14.41
C LEU A 254 2.94 3.94 14.82
N SER A 255 1.88 4.31 14.09
CA SER A 255 0.53 3.82 14.35
C SER A 255 0.52 2.29 14.37
N ASP A 256 -0.35 1.69 15.19
CA ASP A 256 -0.49 0.24 15.34
C ASP A 256 0.76 -0.50 15.87
N CYS A 257 1.84 0.19 16.25
CA CYS A 257 3.00 -0.42 16.92
C CYS A 257 2.75 -0.60 18.42
N TYR A 258 1.89 -1.54 18.78
CA TYR A 258 1.33 -1.70 20.13
C TYR A 258 2.34 -2.04 21.24
N LYS A 259 3.56 -2.46 20.90
CA LYS A 259 4.63 -2.75 21.87
C LYS A 259 5.39 -1.50 22.34
N ILE A 260 5.11 -0.33 21.75
CA ILE A 260 5.73 0.94 22.16
C ILE A 260 4.98 1.52 23.37
N HIS A 261 5.71 1.79 24.43
CA HIS A 261 5.20 2.48 25.61
C HIS A 261 5.34 4.00 25.45
N VAL A 262 4.22 4.73 25.38
CA VAL A 262 4.24 6.18 25.19
C VAL A 262 4.42 6.92 26.51
N ASP A 263 5.68 7.07 26.94
CA ASP A 263 6.10 7.85 28.11
C ASP A 263 6.50 9.30 27.78
N ASP A 264 6.78 10.08 28.83
CA ASP A 264 7.24 11.47 28.72
C ASP A 264 8.57 11.60 27.95
N GLN A 265 9.43 10.57 28.02
CA GLN A 265 10.71 10.57 27.32
C GLN A 265 10.52 10.46 25.81
N LEU A 266 9.67 9.52 25.37
CA LEU A 266 9.33 9.35 23.95
C LEU A 266 8.66 10.62 23.42
N ARG A 267 7.68 11.17 24.17
CA ARG A 267 7.01 12.43 23.80
C ARG A 267 8.00 13.57 23.65
N ALA A 268 8.93 13.73 24.60
CA ALA A 268 9.95 14.77 24.56
C ALA A 268 10.91 14.63 23.37
N ARG A 269 11.27 13.39 22.99
CA ARG A 269 12.11 13.14 21.82
C ARG A 269 11.35 13.41 20.50
N CYS A 270 10.09 13.02 20.42
CA CYS A 270 9.23 13.25 19.26
C CYS A 270 8.81 14.71 19.07
N ALA A 271 8.85 15.54 20.12
CA ALA A 271 8.43 16.95 20.07
C ALA A 271 9.16 17.83 19.04
N LYS A 272 10.28 17.36 18.49
CA LYS A 272 11.04 18.07 17.44
C LYS A 272 10.64 17.67 16.01
N ILE A 273 9.84 16.63 15.86
CA ILE A 273 9.35 16.15 14.56
C ILE A 273 8.05 16.89 14.24
N LYS A 274 7.87 17.31 12.98
CA LYS A 274 6.69 18.09 12.57
C LYS A 274 5.40 17.29 12.69
N HIS A 275 5.40 16.05 12.20
CA HIS A 275 4.23 15.18 12.20
C HIS A 275 4.58 13.81 12.78
N VAL A 276 3.91 13.44 13.87
CA VAL A 276 4.12 12.15 14.55
C VAL A 276 2.78 11.51 14.84
N TRP A 277 2.66 10.24 14.46
CA TRP A 277 1.54 9.39 14.82
C TRP A 277 2.03 8.29 15.75
N LEU A 278 1.58 8.34 17.01
CA LEU A 278 1.97 7.37 18.04
C LEU A 278 0.86 6.32 18.20
N PRO A 279 1.19 5.09 18.64
CA PRO A 279 0.19 4.05 18.89
C PRO A 279 -0.89 4.49 19.88
N GLY A 280 -2.11 3.98 19.68
CA GLY A 280 -3.23 4.20 20.60
C GLY A 280 -3.80 5.63 20.56
N GLN A 281 -3.40 6.47 19.60
CA GLN A 281 -4.05 7.75 19.36
C GLN A 281 -5.36 7.53 18.61
N TRP A 282 -6.47 7.91 19.25
CA TRP A 282 -7.80 7.97 18.64
C TRP A 282 -8.12 9.41 18.25
N PRO A 283 -8.71 9.66 17.06
CA PRO A 283 -9.11 8.68 16.05
C PRO A 283 -7.88 8.17 15.26
N HIS A 284 -8.00 7.02 14.60
CA HIS A 284 -6.95 6.46 13.74
C HIS A 284 -6.74 7.37 12.50
N VAL A 285 -6.01 8.47 12.66
CA VAL A 285 -5.64 9.32 11.53
C VAL A 285 -4.45 8.67 10.83
N ASN A 286 -4.71 7.98 9.71
CA ASN A 286 -3.65 7.45 8.86
C ASN A 286 -2.70 8.58 8.41
N CYS A 287 -1.40 8.29 8.37
CA CYS A 287 -0.41 9.22 7.80
C CYS A 287 -0.79 9.54 6.34
N PRO A 288 -1.19 10.79 6.02
CA PRO A 288 -1.65 11.13 4.69
C PRO A 288 -0.50 11.09 3.67
N ASP A 289 -0.85 11.10 2.39
CA ASP A 289 0.17 11.22 1.34
C ASP A 289 0.89 12.58 1.45
N LEU A 290 2.20 12.63 1.26
CA LEU A 290 2.99 13.88 1.38
C LEU A 290 2.55 14.96 0.40
N ARG A 291 1.91 14.60 -0.71
CA ARG A 291 1.30 15.57 -1.63
C ARG A 291 0.21 16.40 -0.93
N VAL A 292 -0.54 15.78 -0.02
CA VAL A 292 -1.58 16.43 0.79
C VAL A 292 -0.96 17.27 1.91
N ILE A 293 0.15 16.82 2.49
CA ILE A 293 0.88 17.57 3.53
C ILE A 293 1.50 18.85 2.94
N GLY A 294 2.11 18.77 1.75
CA GLY A 294 2.74 19.91 1.07
C GLY A 294 1.75 20.94 0.49
N GLU A 295 0.54 20.52 0.12
CA GLU A 295 -0.53 21.43 -0.34
C GLU A 295 -1.08 22.30 0.80
N ASN A 296 -0.94 21.86 2.06
CA ASN A 296 -1.46 22.52 3.25
C ASN A 296 -0.37 23.18 4.13
N GLU A 297 0.90 23.24 3.69
CA GLU A 297 1.96 23.94 4.43
C GLU A 297 1.74 25.47 4.36
N GLY A 298 0.99 26.03 5.32
CA GLY A 298 0.82 27.49 5.48
C GLY A 298 -0.56 27.97 5.94
N GLU A 299 -1.57 27.11 5.98
CA GLU A 299 -2.85 27.43 6.62
C GLU A 299 -2.73 27.17 8.13
N ASP A 300 -2.31 28.22 8.86
CA ASP A 300 -2.59 28.38 10.28
C ASP A 300 -4.08 28.71 10.45
N ASP A 301 -4.94 27.78 10.02
CA ASP A 301 -6.31 27.76 10.46
C ASP A 301 -6.36 26.71 11.55
N GLY A 302 -6.61 27.17 12.78
CA GLY A 302 -6.76 26.39 14.00
C GLY A 302 -7.94 25.42 13.97
N ILE A 303 -8.19 24.81 12.82
CA ILE A 303 -8.90 23.57 12.55
C ILE A 303 -7.85 22.46 12.56
N THR A 304 -7.51 22.03 13.77
CA THR A 304 -6.58 20.93 14.01
C THR A 304 -7.28 19.59 13.75
N LEU A 305 -6.56 18.48 13.88
CA LEU A 305 -7.11 17.10 13.97
C LEU A 305 -8.41 17.00 14.80
N HIS A 306 -8.65 17.91 15.75
CA HIS A 306 -9.89 18.04 16.52
C HIS A 306 -11.17 18.20 15.68
N ASP A 307 -11.14 18.96 14.58
CA ASP A 307 -12.34 19.20 13.76
C ASP A 307 -12.61 18.08 12.75
N LEU A 308 -11.56 17.31 12.43
CA LEU A 308 -11.68 16.05 11.69
C LEU A 308 -12.15 14.91 12.61
N TRP A 309 -11.77 14.96 13.89
CA TRP A 309 -12.25 14.02 14.92
C TRP A 309 -13.73 14.19 15.25
N GLU A 310 -14.28 15.41 15.26
CA GLU A 310 -15.72 15.65 15.41
C GLU A 310 -16.53 15.06 14.23
N ALA A 311 -16.00 15.11 13.01
CA ALA A 311 -16.62 14.49 11.83
C ALA A 311 -16.58 12.95 11.88
N GLU A 312 -15.50 12.37 12.40
CA GLU A 312 -15.35 10.93 12.64
C GLU A 312 -16.34 10.44 13.73
N VAL A 313 -16.54 11.24 14.79
CA VAL A 313 -17.50 10.97 15.87
C VAL A 313 -18.96 11.06 15.40
N GLU A 314 -19.28 11.94 14.45
CA GLU A 314 -20.61 11.95 13.80
C GLU A 314 -20.86 10.71 12.93
N ASN A 315 -19.82 10.19 12.28
CA ASN A 315 -19.89 8.97 11.46
C ASN A 315 -20.11 7.72 12.32
N LEU A 316 -19.32 7.55 13.38
CA LEU A 316 -19.47 6.44 14.33
C LEU A 316 -20.84 6.45 15.05
N ARG A 317 -21.43 7.64 15.26
CA ARG A 317 -22.80 7.77 15.81
C ARG A 317 -23.91 7.45 14.81
N ALA A 318 -23.64 7.53 13.51
CA ALA A 318 -24.57 7.14 12.46
C ALA A 318 -24.56 5.62 12.24
N GLU A 319 -23.39 4.99 12.37
CA GLU A 319 -23.19 3.54 12.26
C GLU A 319 -23.78 2.78 13.46
N ALA A 320 -23.57 3.27 14.69
CA ALA A 320 -24.16 2.69 15.91
C ALA A 320 -25.70 2.77 15.96
N LYS A 321 -26.34 3.59 15.12
CA LYS A 321 -27.81 3.68 14.99
C LYS A 321 -28.40 2.65 14.03
N ILE A 322 -27.57 1.93 13.27
CA ILE A 322 -28.02 0.91 12.32
C ILE A 322 -27.96 -0.49 12.95
N GLU A 323 -27.10 -0.71 13.97
CA GLU A 323 -27.02 -2.00 14.69
C GLU A 323 -28.06 -2.17 15.83
N ASP A 324 -28.68 -1.10 16.32
CA ASP A 324 -29.78 -1.19 17.31
C ASP A 324 -31.14 -1.33 16.61
N GLY A 325 -31.39 -2.52 16.07
CA GLY A 325 -32.56 -2.82 15.25
C GLY A 325 -33.03 -4.27 15.29
N SER A 326 -33.15 -4.85 16.49
CA SER A 326 -33.95 -6.05 16.82
C SER A 326 -33.55 -7.39 16.17
N TYR A 327 -32.78 -8.18 16.92
CA TYR A 327 -32.72 -9.64 16.79
C TYR A 327 -34.10 -10.24 17.10
N GLY A 328 -34.73 -10.87 16.11
CA GLY A 328 -36.02 -11.56 16.25
C GLY A 328 -35.87 -13.04 15.92
N ASP A 329 -36.10 -13.89 16.91
CA ASP A 329 -36.14 -15.35 16.87
C ASP A 329 -36.93 -15.92 15.69
N TYR A 330 -36.34 -16.88 14.97
CA TYR A 330 -37.07 -18.03 14.39
C TYR A 330 -36.17 -19.27 14.29
N TYR A 331 -36.49 -20.28 15.11
CA TYR A 331 -36.09 -21.68 14.97
C TYR A 331 -36.84 -22.35 13.80
N GLU A 332 -36.18 -23.29 13.11
CA GLU A 332 -36.68 -24.64 12.72
C GLU A 332 -35.58 -25.31 11.86
N ASP A 333 -34.80 -26.25 12.41
CA ASP A 333 -35.04 -27.71 12.44
C ASP A 333 -35.25 -28.35 11.05
N TYR A 334 -34.19 -28.95 10.51
CA TYR A 334 -34.29 -30.13 9.65
C TYR A 334 -33.06 -31.02 9.85
N SER A 335 -33.22 -32.00 10.74
CA SER A 335 -32.44 -33.24 10.71
C SER A 335 -32.69 -34.05 9.43
N GLY A 336 -31.62 -34.57 8.82
CA GLY A 336 -31.62 -35.79 8.02
C GLY A 336 -31.28 -35.62 6.53
N LEU A 337 -30.14 -36.17 6.10
CA LEU A 337 -30.09 -37.37 5.23
C LEU A 337 -28.64 -37.67 4.78
N SER A 338 -28.15 -38.81 5.26
CA SER A 338 -27.29 -39.83 4.64
C SER A 338 -26.22 -39.50 3.60
N SER A 339 -24.97 -39.91 3.92
CA SER A 339 -23.98 -40.43 2.97
C SER A 339 -24.47 -41.70 2.25
N PRO A 340 -23.86 -42.07 1.10
CA PRO A 340 -23.02 -43.26 1.14
C PRO A 340 -21.72 -43.21 0.30
N GLU A 341 -20.68 -43.82 0.87
CA GLU A 341 -19.67 -44.77 0.31
C GLU A 341 -19.05 -44.48 -1.08
N SER A 342 -17.78 -44.07 -1.15
CA SER A 342 -16.52 -44.85 -1.15
C SER A 342 -16.17 -45.55 -2.48
N CYS A 343 -15.00 -45.21 -3.06
CA CYS A 343 -14.09 -46.15 -3.72
C CYS A 343 -12.66 -45.56 -3.83
N VAL A 344 -11.71 -46.46 -3.57
CA VAL A 344 -10.23 -46.40 -3.47
C VAL A 344 -9.63 -46.25 -4.89
N ASP A 345 -8.49 -45.63 -5.20
CA ASP A 345 -7.09 -45.96 -4.83
C ASP A 345 -6.08 -44.87 -5.31
N SER A 346 -4.85 -45.04 -4.84
CA SER A 346 -3.71 -44.15 -4.60
C SER A 346 -2.88 -43.60 -5.78
N LYS A 347 -2.12 -42.54 -5.43
CA LYS A 347 -0.88 -41.95 -6.01
C LYS A 347 -1.02 -40.81 -7.03
N ASP A 348 -0.77 -39.58 -6.58
CA ASP A 348 0.50 -38.87 -6.80
C ASP A 348 0.52 -37.50 -6.09
N VAL A 349 1.71 -37.08 -5.66
CA VAL A 349 2.01 -35.89 -4.86
C VAL A 349 2.10 -34.64 -5.74
N TYR A 350 1.37 -33.55 -5.41
CA TYR A 350 1.84 -32.16 -5.22
C TYR A 350 0.72 -31.13 -5.40
N CYS A 351 0.80 -30.09 -4.56
CA CYS A 351 0.20 -28.76 -4.66
C CYS A 351 -1.34 -28.67 -4.70
N ASP A 352 -1.89 -28.12 -3.62
CA ASP A 352 -2.98 -27.12 -3.59
C ASP A 352 -3.83 -27.36 -2.34
N ASP A 353 -3.59 -26.59 -1.28
CA ASP A 353 -4.59 -26.38 -0.24
C ASP A 353 -5.18 -24.97 -0.40
N PRO A 354 -6.43 -24.84 -0.91
CA PRO A 354 -7.12 -23.55 -1.07
C PRO A 354 -7.67 -22.97 0.25
N ASN A 355 -7.52 -23.64 1.40
CA ASN A 355 -8.23 -23.25 2.63
C ASN A 355 -7.52 -22.22 3.53
N VAL A 356 -6.52 -21.49 3.01
CA VAL A 356 -5.89 -20.37 3.77
C VAL A 356 -6.47 -19.00 3.37
N TYR A 357 -7.40 -18.93 2.42
CA TYR A 357 -7.89 -17.65 1.87
C TYR A 357 -9.37 -17.39 2.15
N THR A 358 -9.70 -17.04 3.41
CA THR A 358 -10.98 -16.39 3.73
C THR A 358 -10.89 -15.22 4.71
N MET A 359 -9.72 -14.87 5.26
CA MET A 359 -9.58 -13.66 6.12
C MET A 359 -9.01 -12.41 5.42
N TYR A 360 -8.76 -12.48 4.10
CA TYR A 360 -8.23 -11.34 3.34
C TYR A 360 -9.30 -10.55 2.58
N HIS A 361 -10.56 -11.01 2.54
CA HIS A 361 -11.56 -10.40 1.64
C HIS A 361 -12.31 -9.21 2.28
N ASP A 362 -12.36 -9.13 3.61
CA ASP A 362 -13.16 -8.12 4.30
C ASP A 362 -12.35 -6.91 4.81
N TYR A 363 -11.01 -7.01 4.87
CA TYR A 363 -10.15 -5.92 5.35
C TYR A 363 -9.76 -4.88 4.29
N TYR A 364 -10.03 -5.13 2.99
CA TYR A 364 -9.59 -4.27 1.88
C TYR A 364 -10.74 -3.57 1.13
N SER A 365 -11.91 -3.43 1.76
CA SER A 365 -13.06 -2.70 1.19
C SER A 365 -13.40 -1.39 1.91
N LEU A 366 -12.52 -0.88 2.78
CA LEU A 366 -12.71 0.41 3.47
C LEU A 366 -11.51 1.35 3.24
#